data_AF-A0A8T4DGF5-F1
#
_entry.id   AF-A0A8T4DGF5-F1
#
_cell.length_a   1.000
_cell.length_b   1.000
_cell.length_c   1.000
_cell.angle_alpha   90.00
_cell.angle_beta   90.00
_cell.angle_gamma   90.00
#
_symmetry.space_group_name_H-M   'P 1'
#
loop_
_entity.id
_entity.type
_entity.pdbx_description
1 polymer ?
#
loop_
_entity_poly.entity_id
_entity_poly.type
_entity_poly.pdbx_seq_one_letter_code
_entity_poly.pdbx_strand_id
1 'polypeptide(L)'
;MRSFQSRGNAPNGGACGIFALIIINGSFIDTTIRDISGNSTARGICNMYAINVSFLTGELTNCGHGAWLEEGDNNRIEGFIIRDNTLFDTGVHLETDTNDTIVCRNCFFNNVLQAWDNGTNNIWDGNYWEPEPGEPGDPYLYLIPGNAGSRDNHPLSYCPLCAVEVPVLTLFGLLALVGLLSAVVAMTIATRKRR
;
A
#
# COMPACT_ATOMS: atom_id res chain seq x y z
N MET A 1 13.11 -2.65 -15.34
CA MET A 1 11.99 -2.85 -14.40
C MET A 1 10.72 -2.79 -15.24
N ARG A 2 9.92 -3.86 -15.28
CA ARG A 2 8.67 -3.88 -16.05
C ARG A 2 7.55 -3.73 -15.03
N SER A 3 6.83 -2.62 -15.09
CA SER A 3 5.60 -2.44 -14.32
C SER A 3 4.58 -3.48 -14.78
N PHE A 4 3.99 -4.21 -13.84
CA PHE A 4 2.90 -5.13 -14.11
C PHE A 4 1.58 -4.43 -13.80
N GLN A 5 0.74 -4.31 -14.83
CA GLN A 5 -0.60 -3.72 -14.69
C GLN A 5 -1.65 -4.77 -15.04
N SER A 6 -2.56 -5.01 -14.10
CA SER A 6 -3.66 -5.96 -14.24
C SER A 6 -5.00 -5.26 -14.01
N ARG A 7 -5.98 -5.60 -14.85
CA ARG A 7 -7.40 -5.25 -14.75
C ARG A 7 -8.22 -6.47 -15.18
N GLY A 8 -9.28 -6.80 -14.45
CA GLY A 8 -10.09 -7.97 -14.74
C GLY A 8 -11.42 -7.95 -14.03
N ASN A 9 -12.47 -8.43 -14.71
CA ASN A 9 -13.79 -8.65 -14.13
C ASN A 9 -14.14 -10.12 -14.31
N ALA A 10 -14.37 -10.86 -13.21
CA ALA A 10 -14.81 -12.25 -13.25
C ALA A 10 -16.19 -12.39 -12.60
N PRO A 11 -17.28 -12.37 -13.39
CA PRO A 11 -18.63 -12.37 -12.84
C PRO A 11 -19.02 -13.68 -12.12
N ASN A 12 -18.32 -14.79 -12.37
CA ASN A 12 -18.71 -16.13 -11.87
C ASN A 12 -17.56 -16.98 -11.29
N GLY A 13 -16.40 -16.40 -10.99
CA GLY A 13 -15.25 -17.11 -10.41
C GLY A 13 -14.30 -16.16 -9.69
N GLY A 14 -13.42 -16.69 -8.84
CA GLY A 14 -12.39 -15.89 -8.17
C GLY A 14 -11.47 -15.23 -9.17
N ALA A 15 -11.54 -13.90 -9.25
CA ALA A 15 -10.57 -13.09 -9.98
C ALA A 15 -9.37 -12.81 -9.08
N CYS A 16 -8.18 -13.05 -9.61
CA CYS A 16 -6.93 -12.64 -8.99
C CYS A 16 -6.20 -11.73 -9.98
N GLY A 17 -5.83 -10.52 -9.56
CA GLY A 17 -4.98 -9.64 -10.36
C GLY A 17 -3.58 -10.23 -10.52
N ILE A 18 -3.02 -10.74 -9.42
CA ILE A 18 -1.88 -11.66 -9.37
C ILE A 18 -2.30 -12.93 -8.65
N PHE A 19 -2.00 -14.08 -9.24
CA PHE A 19 -2.21 -15.40 -8.63
C PHE A 19 -0.87 -16.08 -8.37
N ALA A 20 -0.41 -16.05 -7.12
CA ALA A 20 0.81 -16.68 -6.64
C ALA A 20 0.48 -17.99 -5.94
N LEU A 21 0.51 -19.10 -6.67
CA LEU A 21 0.19 -20.44 -6.16
C LEU A 21 1.47 -21.29 -6.02
N ILE A 22 1.75 -21.80 -4.82
CA ILE A 22 2.88 -22.71 -4.51
C ILE A 22 4.21 -22.10 -4.98
N ILE A 23 4.37 -20.79 -4.79
CA ILE A 23 5.62 -20.09 -5.10
C ILE A 23 6.54 -20.18 -3.88
N ILE A 24 7.79 -20.57 -4.11
CA ILE A 24 8.84 -20.56 -3.10
C ILE A 24 9.90 -19.56 -3.56
N ASN A 25 10.24 -18.59 -2.70
CA ASN A 25 11.22 -17.53 -2.98
C ASN A 25 10.84 -16.68 -4.21
N GLY A 26 9.71 -15.96 -4.11
CA GLY A 26 9.20 -15.08 -5.16
C GLY A 26 9.40 -13.59 -4.82
N SER A 27 9.50 -12.74 -5.85
CA SER A 27 9.44 -11.30 -5.65
C SER A 27 8.66 -10.62 -6.78
N PHE A 28 7.66 -9.84 -6.40
CA PHE A 28 6.86 -8.98 -7.26
C PHE A 28 7.10 -7.55 -6.84
N ILE A 29 7.58 -6.71 -7.77
CA ILE A 29 7.96 -5.32 -7.49
C ILE A 29 7.21 -4.40 -8.47
N ASP A 30 6.79 -3.23 -8.00
CA ASP A 30 6.16 -2.18 -8.82
C ASP A 30 4.88 -2.70 -9.50
N THR A 31 3.95 -3.14 -8.65
CA THR A 31 2.73 -3.83 -9.06
C THR A 31 1.52 -2.91 -8.90
N THR A 32 0.88 -2.56 -10.02
CA THR A 32 -0.37 -1.79 -9.97
C THR A 32 -1.54 -2.67 -10.40
N ILE A 33 -2.44 -2.98 -9.47
CA ILE A 33 -3.63 -3.78 -9.70
C ILE A 33 -4.85 -2.93 -9.38
N ARG A 34 -5.76 -2.80 -10.34
CA ARG A 34 -6.95 -1.98 -10.16
C ARG A 34 -8.18 -2.65 -10.76
N ASP A 35 -9.34 -2.29 -10.21
CA ASP A 35 -10.65 -2.63 -10.77
C ASP A 35 -10.88 -4.15 -10.87
N ILE A 36 -10.33 -4.91 -9.92
CA ILE A 36 -10.54 -6.37 -9.84
C ILE A 36 -11.90 -6.61 -9.19
N SER A 37 -12.92 -6.63 -10.03
CA SER A 37 -14.32 -6.80 -9.65
C SER A 37 -14.81 -8.21 -9.97
N GLY A 38 -15.81 -8.66 -9.24
CA GLY A 38 -16.36 -10.01 -9.35
C GLY A 38 -17.24 -10.32 -8.16
N ASN A 39 -17.52 -11.61 -7.91
CA ASN A 39 -18.20 -12.04 -6.71
C ASN A 39 -17.32 -11.84 -5.44
N SER A 40 -17.75 -12.43 -4.31
CA SER A 40 -17.08 -12.45 -3.00
C SER A 40 -15.62 -12.89 -2.95
N THR A 41 -15.02 -13.28 -4.08
CA THR A 41 -13.67 -13.86 -4.15
C THR A 41 -12.72 -13.06 -5.04
N ALA A 42 -13.13 -11.89 -5.53
CA ALA A 42 -12.27 -11.00 -6.30
C ALA A 42 -11.17 -10.40 -5.41
N ARG A 43 -9.91 -10.57 -5.80
CA ARG A 43 -8.73 -10.24 -4.99
C ARG A 43 -7.69 -9.58 -5.89
N GLY A 44 -7.07 -8.49 -5.44
CA GLY A 44 -5.96 -7.88 -6.16
C GLY A 44 -4.79 -8.85 -6.23
N ILE A 45 -4.26 -9.23 -5.06
CA ILE A 45 -3.26 -10.28 -4.90
C ILE A 45 -3.91 -11.51 -4.25
N CYS A 46 -3.71 -12.66 -4.86
CA CYS A 46 -3.99 -13.97 -4.27
C CYS A 46 -2.66 -14.68 -4.06
N ASN A 47 -2.32 -14.95 -2.81
CA ASN A 47 -1.14 -15.71 -2.46
C ASN A 47 -1.61 -16.98 -1.75
N MET A 48 -1.36 -18.14 -2.36
CA MET A 48 -1.86 -19.43 -1.91
C MET A 48 -0.73 -20.43 -1.81
N TYR A 49 -0.57 -21.06 -0.65
CA TYR A 49 0.48 -22.04 -0.37
C TYR A 49 1.89 -21.53 -0.68
N ALA A 50 2.13 -20.22 -0.55
CA ALA A 50 3.38 -19.61 -0.98
C ALA A 50 4.30 -19.31 0.22
N ILE A 51 5.60 -19.44 0.01
CA ILE A 51 6.62 -19.31 1.05
C ILE A 51 7.71 -18.36 0.59
N ASN A 52 8.14 -17.44 1.46
CA ASN A 52 9.19 -16.46 1.16
C ASN A 52 8.86 -15.62 -0.09
N VAL A 53 7.59 -15.22 -0.27
CA VAL A 53 7.20 -14.34 -1.38
C VAL A 53 7.10 -12.90 -0.89
N SER A 54 7.78 -12.00 -1.60
CA SER A 54 7.72 -10.56 -1.35
C SER A 54 6.91 -9.86 -2.43
N PHE A 55 5.84 -9.19 -2.03
CA PHE A 55 5.15 -8.18 -2.81
C PHE A 55 5.63 -6.81 -2.32
N LEU A 56 6.28 -6.06 -3.19
CA LEU A 56 6.94 -4.80 -2.85
C LEU A 56 6.46 -3.69 -3.78
N THR A 57 5.99 -2.61 -3.21
CA THR A 57 5.62 -1.36 -3.87
C THR A 57 4.52 -1.47 -4.93
N GLY A 58 3.64 -0.48 -4.93
CA GLY A 58 2.62 -0.35 -5.96
C GLY A 58 1.28 0.07 -5.40
N GLU A 59 0.21 -0.34 -6.06
CA GLU A 59 -1.13 0.11 -5.72
C GLU A 59 -2.16 -1.01 -5.93
N LEU A 60 -3.02 -1.20 -4.93
CA LEU A 60 -4.16 -2.12 -4.96
C LEU A 60 -5.42 -1.28 -4.77
N THR A 61 -6.22 -1.10 -5.81
CA THR A 61 -7.38 -0.20 -5.74
C THR A 61 -8.62 -0.81 -6.37
N ASN A 62 -9.78 -0.61 -5.74
CA ASN A 62 -11.06 -1.04 -6.30
C ASN A 62 -11.08 -2.55 -6.62
N CYS A 63 -10.51 -3.35 -5.73
CA CYS A 63 -10.58 -4.80 -5.76
C CYS A 63 -11.63 -5.28 -4.74
N GLY A 64 -12.01 -6.56 -4.77
CA GLY A 64 -12.84 -7.11 -3.69
C GLY A 64 -12.07 -7.12 -2.37
N HIS A 65 -10.93 -7.81 -2.38
CA HIS A 65 -9.85 -7.65 -1.40
C HIS A 65 -8.63 -7.04 -2.07
N GLY A 66 -7.86 -6.22 -1.34
CA GLY A 66 -6.57 -5.74 -1.85
C GLY A 66 -5.60 -6.92 -2.03
N ALA A 67 -5.18 -7.52 -0.92
CA ALA A 67 -4.39 -8.76 -0.92
C ALA A 67 -5.04 -9.81 0.00
N TRP A 68 -5.05 -11.05 -0.45
CA TRP A 68 -5.53 -12.20 0.30
C TRP A 68 -4.44 -13.28 0.30
N LEU A 69 -3.96 -13.62 1.50
CA LEU A 69 -2.99 -14.66 1.75
C LEU A 69 -3.72 -15.84 2.41
N GLU A 70 -3.69 -16.99 1.74
CA GLU A 70 -4.35 -18.23 2.15
C GLU A 70 -3.31 -19.35 2.20
N GLU A 71 -2.95 -19.75 3.41
CA GLU A 71 -1.93 -20.76 3.69
C GLU A 71 -0.53 -20.35 3.17
N GLY A 72 0.41 -20.00 4.05
CA GLY A 72 1.75 -19.60 3.59
C GLY A 72 2.59 -18.92 4.64
N ASP A 73 3.91 -19.06 4.51
CA ASP A 73 4.85 -18.67 5.56
C ASP A 73 5.88 -17.66 5.07
N ASN A 74 6.32 -16.78 5.97
CA ASN A 74 7.44 -15.87 5.75
C ASN A 74 7.25 -14.95 4.52
N ASN A 75 6.00 -14.59 4.22
CA ASN A 75 5.67 -13.68 3.13
C ASN A 75 5.82 -12.23 3.55
N ARG A 76 5.87 -11.32 2.57
CA ARG A 76 6.06 -9.90 2.83
C ARG A 76 5.22 -9.02 1.91
N ILE A 77 4.48 -8.09 2.49
CA ILE A 77 3.72 -7.06 1.79
C ILE A 77 4.21 -5.70 2.27
N GLU A 78 4.86 -4.95 1.38
CA GLU A 78 5.46 -3.67 1.74
C GLU A 78 5.26 -2.60 0.67
N GLY A 79 5.02 -1.36 1.10
CA GLY A 79 5.14 -0.19 0.24
C GLY A 79 3.97 0.02 -0.71
N PHE A 80 2.81 -0.56 -0.42
CA PHE A 80 1.61 -0.40 -1.23
C PHE A 80 0.72 0.75 -0.77
N ILE A 81 0.08 1.42 -1.74
CA ILE A 81 -1.15 2.16 -1.50
C ILE A 81 -2.32 1.19 -1.71
N ILE A 82 -3.10 0.93 -0.66
CA ILE A 82 -4.19 -0.06 -0.66
C ILE A 82 -5.49 0.67 -0.33
N ARG A 83 -6.38 0.79 -1.31
CA ARG A 83 -7.54 1.65 -1.15
C ARG A 83 -8.80 1.23 -1.87
N ASP A 84 -9.93 1.72 -1.35
CA ASP A 84 -11.25 1.60 -1.98
C ASP A 84 -11.59 0.15 -2.36
N ASN A 85 -11.21 -0.84 -1.54
CA ASN A 85 -11.57 -2.25 -1.74
C ASN A 85 -12.91 -2.56 -1.05
N THR A 86 -13.83 -3.25 -1.74
CA THR A 86 -15.29 -3.13 -1.51
C THR A 86 -16.09 -4.44 -1.39
N LEU A 87 -15.45 -5.61 -1.34
CA LEU A 87 -16.17 -6.90 -1.41
C LEU A 87 -15.61 -7.89 -0.38
N PHE A 88 -16.30 -8.09 0.75
CA PHE A 88 -15.79 -8.73 1.99
C PHE A 88 -14.55 -8.06 2.60
N ASP A 89 -14.07 -7.01 1.94
CA ASP A 89 -13.82 -5.72 2.54
C ASP A 89 -12.46 -5.52 3.15
N THR A 90 -11.47 -6.39 2.93
CA THR A 90 -10.14 -6.17 3.52
C THR A 90 -9.13 -5.57 2.54
N GLY A 91 -8.38 -4.57 3.01
CA GLY A 91 -7.15 -4.14 2.35
C GLY A 91 -6.14 -5.29 2.27
N VAL A 92 -5.82 -5.92 3.41
CA VAL A 92 -5.03 -7.16 3.48
C VAL A 92 -5.73 -8.19 4.37
N HIS A 93 -5.91 -9.41 3.88
CA HIS A 93 -6.43 -10.56 4.62
C HIS A 93 -5.34 -11.62 4.80
N LEU A 94 -5.01 -11.95 6.05
CA LEU A 94 -4.18 -13.12 6.40
C LEU A 94 -5.07 -14.21 7.02
N GLU A 95 -5.21 -15.34 6.34
CA GLU A 95 -6.02 -16.47 6.83
C GLU A 95 -5.30 -17.28 7.92
N THR A 96 -6.03 -18.20 8.56
CA THR A 96 -5.61 -18.96 9.75
C THR A 96 -4.24 -19.63 9.61
N ASP A 97 -3.91 -20.16 8.44
CA ASP A 97 -2.64 -20.87 8.19
C ASP A 97 -1.57 -19.97 7.55
N THR A 98 -1.67 -18.66 7.72
CA THR A 98 -0.66 -17.69 7.29
C THR A 98 0.26 -17.36 8.44
N ASN A 99 1.55 -17.71 8.36
CA ASN A 99 2.49 -17.54 9.47
C ASN A 99 3.67 -16.64 9.12
N ASP A 100 4.22 -15.98 10.15
CA ASP A 100 5.45 -15.19 10.09
C ASP A 100 5.46 -14.17 8.92
N THR A 101 4.28 -13.70 8.51
CA THR A 101 4.12 -12.77 7.39
C THR A 101 4.28 -11.33 7.89
N ILE A 102 5.03 -10.53 7.13
CA ILE A 102 5.32 -9.13 7.46
C ILE A 102 4.49 -8.20 6.57
N VAL A 103 3.65 -7.38 7.20
CA VAL A 103 2.89 -6.30 6.54
C VAL A 103 3.36 -4.96 7.08
N CYS A 104 4.15 -4.23 6.29
CA CYS A 104 4.81 -3.02 6.78
C CYS A 104 4.90 -1.90 5.73
N ARG A 105 4.92 -0.64 6.19
CA ARG A 105 5.11 0.54 5.32
C ARG A 105 4.10 0.64 4.18
N ASN A 106 2.88 0.15 4.38
CA ASN A 106 1.76 0.33 3.46
C ASN A 106 0.92 1.54 3.89
N CYS A 107 0.09 2.05 2.98
CA CYS A 107 -0.91 3.06 3.28
C CYS A 107 -2.31 2.56 2.92
N PHE A 108 -3.18 2.48 3.91
CA PHE A 108 -4.54 1.98 3.79
C PHE A 108 -5.54 3.12 3.77
N PHE A 109 -6.40 3.19 2.75
CA PHE A 109 -7.41 4.25 2.62
C PHE A 109 -8.78 3.69 2.23
N ASN A 110 -9.83 4.05 2.96
CA ASN A 110 -11.22 3.81 2.55
C ASN A 110 -11.53 2.37 2.09
N ASN A 111 -10.83 1.38 2.63
CA ASN A 111 -11.27 0.00 2.53
C ASN A 111 -12.39 -0.16 3.56
N VAL A 112 -13.39 -0.99 3.28
CA VAL A 112 -14.48 -1.18 4.24
C VAL A 112 -13.95 -1.78 5.56
N LEU A 113 -12.94 -2.64 5.47
CA LEU A 113 -12.05 -3.08 6.53
C LEU A 113 -10.58 -2.92 6.09
N GLN A 114 -9.74 -2.35 6.92
CA GLN A 114 -8.37 -2.10 6.47
C GLN A 114 -7.52 -3.37 6.40
N ALA A 115 -7.69 -4.24 7.39
CA ALA A 115 -6.92 -5.46 7.52
C ALA A 115 -7.69 -6.51 8.32
N TRP A 116 -7.34 -7.77 8.11
CA TRP A 116 -7.82 -8.91 8.89
C TRP A 116 -6.69 -9.92 9.08
N ASP A 117 -6.54 -10.45 10.28
CA ASP A 117 -5.49 -11.39 10.63
C ASP A 117 -6.01 -12.53 11.52
N ASN A 118 -6.08 -13.72 10.94
CA ASN A 118 -6.35 -14.97 11.64
C ASN A 118 -5.09 -15.83 11.83
N GLY A 119 -3.95 -15.40 11.29
CA GLY A 119 -2.74 -16.20 11.25
C GLY A 119 -1.95 -16.23 12.55
N THR A 120 -0.70 -16.70 12.48
CA THR A 120 0.17 -16.82 13.65
C THR A 120 1.49 -16.07 13.46
N ASN A 121 1.93 -15.32 14.48
CA ASN A 121 3.20 -14.58 14.48
C ASN A 121 3.37 -13.59 13.31
N ASN A 122 2.27 -13.13 12.72
CA ASN A 122 2.31 -12.10 11.69
C ASN A 122 2.70 -10.76 12.32
N ILE A 123 3.44 -9.95 11.57
CA ILE A 123 3.98 -8.68 12.03
C ILE A 123 3.34 -7.55 11.22
N TRP A 124 2.62 -6.69 11.93
CA TRP A 124 2.10 -5.43 11.42
C TRP A 124 2.94 -4.30 12.00
N ASP A 125 3.63 -3.55 11.14
CA ASP A 125 4.54 -2.51 11.61
C ASP A 125 4.72 -1.36 10.62
N GLY A 126 4.56 -0.13 11.10
CA GLY A 126 4.88 1.03 10.28
C GLY A 126 3.90 1.23 9.13
N ASN A 127 2.62 0.89 9.27
CA ASN A 127 1.61 1.20 8.25
C ASN A 127 0.86 2.49 8.58
N TYR A 128 0.41 3.18 7.54
CA TYR A 128 -0.52 4.31 7.65
C TYR A 128 -1.96 3.82 7.46
N TRP A 129 -2.89 4.37 8.23
CA TRP A 129 -4.29 3.92 8.27
C TRP A 129 -5.28 5.09 8.19
N GLU A 130 -6.21 5.06 7.24
CA GLU A 130 -7.30 6.03 7.11
C GLU A 130 -8.60 5.36 6.61
N PRO A 131 -9.59 5.07 7.48
CA PRO A 131 -9.53 5.18 8.94
C PRO A 131 -8.57 4.16 9.58
N GLU A 132 -8.32 4.32 10.89
CA GLU A 132 -7.58 3.35 11.71
C GLU A 132 -8.25 1.96 11.66
N PRO A 133 -7.49 0.85 11.76
CA PRO A 133 -8.08 -0.48 11.76
C PRO A 133 -8.74 -0.75 13.12
N GLY A 134 -9.71 -1.67 13.11
CA GLY A 134 -10.56 -1.99 14.26
C GLY A 134 -11.99 -1.50 14.07
N GLU A 135 -12.88 -1.91 14.97
CA GLU A 135 -14.26 -1.46 14.98
C GLU A 135 -14.39 -0.09 15.67
N PRO A 136 -15.35 0.77 15.27
CA PRO A 136 -15.62 2.01 15.97
C PRO A 136 -15.90 1.78 17.46
N GLY A 137 -15.06 2.34 18.32
CA GLY A 137 -15.15 2.18 19.78
C GLY A 137 -14.23 1.10 20.37
N ASP A 138 -13.38 0.48 19.56
CA ASP A 138 -12.32 -0.39 20.07
C ASP A 138 -11.36 0.44 20.96
N PRO A 139 -11.18 0.08 22.26
CA PRO A 139 -10.25 0.76 23.14
C PRO A 139 -8.78 0.54 22.76
N TYR A 140 -8.49 -0.42 21.88
CA TYR A 140 -7.16 -0.78 21.41
C TYR A 140 -6.91 -0.21 20.01
N LEU A 141 -6.55 1.08 19.93
CA LEU A 141 -6.21 1.73 18.66
C LEU A 141 -5.25 0.86 17.83
N TYR A 142 -5.51 0.71 16.54
CA TYR A 142 -4.68 -0.07 15.61
C TYR A 142 -4.65 -1.59 15.85
N LEU A 143 -5.59 -2.14 16.62
CA LEU A 143 -5.80 -3.59 16.68
C LEU A 143 -6.29 -4.07 15.31
N ILE A 144 -5.66 -5.13 14.80
CA ILE A 144 -6.06 -5.76 13.55
C ILE A 144 -7.15 -6.78 13.89
N PRO A 145 -8.37 -6.64 13.33
CA PRO A 145 -9.45 -7.60 13.54
C PRO A 145 -9.06 -9.02 13.13
N GLY A 146 -9.69 -10.01 13.78
CA GLY A 146 -9.44 -11.43 13.56
C GLY A 146 -9.04 -12.15 14.84
N ASN A 147 -8.63 -13.41 14.72
CA ASN A 147 -8.33 -14.28 15.86
C ASN A 147 -6.86 -14.20 16.32
N ALA A 148 -5.97 -13.56 15.57
CA ALA A 148 -4.54 -13.51 15.88
C ALA A 148 -4.20 -12.60 17.08
N GLY A 149 -5.07 -11.62 17.38
CA GLY A 149 -4.77 -10.57 18.37
C GLY A 149 -3.64 -9.63 17.92
N SER A 150 -3.39 -9.57 16.61
CA SER A 150 -2.37 -8.75 15.99
C SER A 150 -2.66 -7.25 16.11
N ARG A 151 -1.61 -6.43 16.13
CA ARG A 151 -1.69 -4.97 16.22
C ARG A 151 -0.56 -4.35 15.41
N ASP A 152 -0.83 -3.20 14.77
CA ASP A 152 0.27 -2.35 14.29
C ASP A 152 0.92 -1.64 15.47
N ASN A 153 2.18 -1.99 15.77
CA ASN A 153 2.87 -1.46 16.95
C ASN A 153 3.45 -0.06 16.75
N HIS A 154 3.68 0.34 15.49
CA HIS A 154 4.27 1.64 15.17
C HIS A 154 3.54 2.28 13.98
N PRO A 155 2.22 2.57 14.11
CA PRO A 155 1.47 3.18 13.02
C PRO A 155 2.09 4.52 12.62
N LEU A 156 2.11 4.79 11.32
CA LEU A 156 2.60 6.05 10.76
C LEU A 156 1.53 7.13 10.94
N SER A 157 1.96 8.34 11.30
CA SER A 157 1.08 9.50 11.42
C SER A 157 0.72 10.15 10.08
N TYR A 158 1.42 9.80 9.01
CA TYR A 158 1.16 10.24 7.64
C TYR A 158 1.54 9.12 6.66
N CYS A 159 0.89 9.09 5.49
CA CYS A 159 1.28 8.17 4.43
C CYS A 159 2.52 8.68 3.69
N PRO A 160 3.67 7.97 3.74
CA PRO A 160 4.88 8.39 3.02
C PRO A 160 4.81 8.13 1.51
N LEU A 161 3.83 7.35 1.05
CA LEU A 161 3.62 7.01 -0.36
C LEU A 161 2.69 7.98 -1.07
N CYS A 162 1.90 8.76 -0.34
CA CYS A 162 1.16 9.86 -0.92
C CYS A 162 2.18 10.84 -1.48
N ALA A 163 2.05 11.17 -2.76
CA ALA A 163 2.79 12.30 -3.31
C ALA A 163 2.46 13.49 -2.41
N VAL A 164 3.45 13.94 -1.62
CA VAL A 164 3.37 15.27 -1.02
C VAL A 164 3.11 16.17 -2.20
N GLU A 165 1.97 16.87 -2.20
CA GLU A 165 1.76 17.98 -3.12
C GLU A 165 2.91 18.94 -2.85
N VAL A 166 4.03 18.75 -3.54
CA VAL A 166 5.06 19.76 -3.63
C VAL A 166 4.30 20.94 -4.21
N PRO A 167 4.26 22.10 -3.54
CA PRO A 167 3.53 23.23 -4.04
C PRO A 167 3.98 23.43 -5.48
N VAL A 168 3.07 23.17 -6.42
CA VAL A 168 3.38 23.28 -7.84
C VAL A 168 3.91 24.70 -7.97
N LEU A 169 5.16 24.85 -8.43
CA LEU A 169 5.68 26.18 -8.72
C LEU A 169 4.74 26.76 -9.76
N THR A 170 3.82 27.60 -9.29
CA THR A 170 2.90 28.30 -10.17
C THR A 170 3.76 29.07 -11.16
N LEU A 171 3.21 29.41 -12.33
CA LEU A 171 3.92 30.25 -13.29
C LEU A 171 4.47 31.52 -12.60
N PHE A 172 3.73 32.07 -11.64
CA PHE A 172 4.18 33.17 -10.78
C PHE A 172 5.35 32.80 -9.87
N GLY A 173 5.35 31.62 -9.23
CA GLY A 173 6.49 31.11 -8.46
C GLY A 173 7.74 30.93 -9.32
N LEU A 174 7.58 30.44 -10.55
CA LEU A 174 8.67 30.31 -11.53
C LEU A 174 9.22 31.68 -11.96
N LEU A 175 8.35 32.65 -12.26
CA LEU A 175 8.75 34.01 -12.61
C LEU A 175 9.46 34.72 -11.45
N ALA A 176 8.97 34.54 -10.22
CA ALA A 176 9.60 35.09 -9.02
C ALA A 176 10.99 34.49 -8.79
N LEU A 177 11.15 33.18 -8.98
CA LEU A 177 12.43 32.50 -8.86
C LEU A 177 13.44 32.98 -9.92
N VAL A 178 13.01 33.07 -11.19
CA VAL A 178 13.85 33.58 -12.29
C VAL A 178 14.24 35.05 -12.05
N GLY A 179 13.31 35.87 -11.56
CA GLY A 179 13.57 37.26 -11.19
C GLY A 179 14.61 37.39 -10.08
N LEU A 180 14.46 36.59 -9.01
CA LEU A 180 15.42 36.54 -7.90
C LEU A 180 16.81 36.12 -8.37
N LEU A 181 16.90 35.05 -9.17
CA LEU A 181 18.17 34.58 -9.72
C LEU A 181 18.83 35.63 -10.62
N SER A 182 18.05 36.34 -11.43
CA SER A 182 18.55 37.43 -12.29
C SER A 182 19.14 38.58 -11.46
N ALA A 183 18.48 38.97 -10.38
CA ALA A 183 18.95 40.01 -9.46
C ALA A 183 20.25 39.61 -8.76
N VAL A 184 20.36 38.35 -8.32
CA VAL A 184 21.59 37.80 -7.71
C VAL A 184 22.75 37.84 -8.69
N VAL A 185 22.54 37.41 -9.94
CA VAL A 185 23.57 37.47 -10.99
C VAL A 185 24.03 38.92 -11.24
N ALA A 186 23.08 39.85 -11.37
CA ALA A 186 23.40 41.27 -11.57
C ALA A 186 24.22 41.86 -10.41
N MET A 187 23.85 41.56 -9.16
CA MET A 187 24.60 41.99 -7.98
C MET A 187 26.00 41.39 -7.92
N THR A 188 26.15 40.12 -8.32
CA THR A 188 27.44 39.43 -8.35
C THR A 188 28.39 40.05 -9.38
N ILE A 189 27.87 40.43 -10.55
CA ILE A 189 28.65 41.15 -11.58
C ILE A 189 29.05 42.55 -11.10
N ALA A 190 28.11 43.29 -10.50
CA ALA A 190 28.34 44.66 -10.04
C ALA A 190 29.40 44.73 -8.92
N THR A 191 29.36 43.79 -7.97
CA THR A 191 30.36 43.69 -6.89
C THR A 191 31.75 43.32 -7.42
N ARG A 192 31.82 42.46 -8.45
CA ARG A 192 33.09 42.08 -9.08
C ARG A 192 33.76 43.24 -9.85
N LYS A 193 32.98 44.16 -10.42
CA LYS A 193 33.51 45.34 -11.13
C LYS A 193 34.02 46.45 -10.21
N ARG A 194 33.63 46.43 -8.92
CA ARG A 194 34.05 47.42 -7.91
C ARG A 194 35.32 47.03 -7.16
N ARG A 195 35.81 45.81 -7.32
CA ARG A 195 37.12 45.35 -6.85
C ARG A 195 38.12 45.44 -7.99
#